data_AF-A0A7C3FRR3-F1
#
_entry.id   AF-A0A7C3FRR3-F1
#
_cell.length_a   1.000
_cell.length_b   1.000
_cell.length_c   1.000
_cell.angle_alpha   90.00
_cell.angle_beta   90.00
_cell.angle_gamma   90.00
#
_symmetry.space_group_name_H-M   'P 1'
#
loop_
_entity.id
_entity.type
_entity.pdbx_description
1 polymer ?
#
loop_
_entity_poly.entity_id
_entity_poly.type
_entity_poly.pdbx_seq_one_letter_code
_entity_poly.pdbx_strand_id
1 'polypeptide(L)' 'MESYCRGVGAGSGVGPGSQRVTCPYCGSPNPVGELLCYACRAPLVEVQPIACPRCGFLNVPEAEICQNCSTAL' A
#
# COMPACT_ATOMS: atom_id res chain seq x y z
N MET A 1 -20.09 -38.40 -24.01
CA MET A 1 -19.96 -38.56 -22.56
C MET A 1 -18.67 -37.88 -22.14
N GLU A 2 -18.81 -36.66 -21.62
CA GLU A 2 -17.99 -36.03 -20.59
C GLU A 2 -16.46 -36.00 -20.76
N SER A 3 -15.89 -34.80 -20.86
CA SER A 3 -14.69 -34.38 -20.11
C SER A 3 -14.52 -32.86 -20.20
N TYR A 4 -15.18 -32.16 -19.28
CA TYR A 4 -15.04 -30.74 -19.01
C TYR A 4 -13.73 -30.51 -18.24
N CYS A 5 -12.70 -29.94 -18.88
CA CYS A 5 -11.51 -29.46 -18.19
C CYS A 5 -11.37 -27.95 -18.37
N ARG A 6 -11.36 -27.29 -17.21
CA ARG A 6 -11.60 -25.89 -16.92
C ARG A 6 -10.26 -25.15 -16.91
N GLY A 7 -10.02 -24.30 -17.92
CA GLY A 7 -8.85 -23.40 -17.96
C GLY A 7 -9.26 -21.97 -17.67
N VAL A 8 -9.73 -21.69 -16.46
CA VAL A 8 -10.05 -20.32 -16.03
C VAL A 8 -8.76 -19.53 -15.81
N GLY A 9 -8.64 -18.44 -16.55
CA GLY A 9 -8.00 -17.19 -16.13
C GLY A 9 -6.54 -17.27 -15.70
N ALA A 10 -5.62 -17.16 -16.67
CA ALA A 10 -4.32 -16.58 -16.40
C ALA A 10 -4.48 -15.08 -16.12
N GLY A 11 -5.00 -14.75 -14.94
CA GLY A 11 -4.86 -13.42 -14.36
C GLY A 11 -3.39 -13.28 -13.97
N SER A 12 -2.60 -12.63 -14.83
CA SER A 12 -1.23 -12.23 -14.54
C SER A 12 -1.19 -11.61 -13.15
N GLY A 13 -0.45 -12.26 -12.25
CA GLY A 13 -0.36 -11.90 -10.85
C GLY A 13 0.19 -10.49 -10.67
N VAL A 14 -0.71 -9.54 -10.49
CA VAL A 14 -0.42 -8.35 -9.69
C VAL A 14 -0.88 -8.70 -8.29
N GLY A 15 -0.01 -9.40 -7.54
CA GLY A 15 -0.13 -9.40 -6.08
C GLY A 15 -0.20 -7.95 -5.61
N PRO A 16 -0.91 -7.62 -4.52
CA PRO A 16 -1.02 -6.24 -4.04
C PRO A 16 0.40 -5.68 -3.96
N GLY A 17 0.71 -4.74 -4.86
CA GLY A 17 2.06 -4.22 -5.01
C GLY A 17 2.49 -3.76 -3.64
N SER A 18 3.53 -4.37 -3.08
CA SER A 18 4.00 -4.07 -1.75
C SER A 18 4.48 -2.62 -1.76
N GLN A 19 3.58 -1.70 -1.44
CA GLN A 19 3.89 -0.29 -1.28
C GLN A 19 4.91 -0.20 -0.14
N ARG A 20 5.95 0.59 -0.37
CA ARG A 20 7.05 0.76 0.59
C ARG A 20 7.16 2.22 0.97
N VAL A 21 7.55 2.45 2.22
CA VAL A 21 7.91 3.75 2.76
C VAL A 21 9.40 3.78 3.05
N THR A 22 10.05 4.89 2.77
CA THR A 22 11.47 5.07 3.08
C THR A 22 11.59 5.59 4.50
N CYS A 23 12.40 4.93 5.33
CA CYS A 23 12.65 5.38 6.70
C CYS A 23 13.37 6.74 6.67
N PRO A 24 12.82 7.80 7.29
CA PRO A 24 13.45 9.12 7.26
C PRO A 24 14.73 9.19 8.10
N TYR A 25 14.96 8.22 8.99
CA TYR A 25 16.12 8.18 9.89
C TYR A 25 17.35 7.49 9.28
N CYS A 26 17.15 6.41 8.51
CA CYS A 26 18.26 5.60 7.95
C CYS A 26 18.16 5.33 6.46
N GLY A 27 17.08 5.75 5.79
CA GLY A 27 16.86 5.53 4.36
C GLY A 27 16.45 4.11 3.95
N SER A 28 16.26 3.20 4.91
CA SER A 28 15.85 1.83 4.58
C SER A 28 14.40 1.77 4.06
N PRO A 29 14.12 0.99 2.99
CA PRO A 29 12.76 0.81 2.49
C PRO A 29 12.00 -0.22 3.33
N ASN A 30 10.86 0.18 3.91
CA ASN A 30 10.01 -0.63 4.78
C ASN A 30 8.64 -0.88 4.13
N PRO A 31 7.95 -1.99 4.42
CA PRO A 31 6.59 -2.20 3.94
C PRO A 31 5.61 -1.22 4.60
N VAL A 32 4.60 -0.78 3.84
CA VAL A 32 3.45 -0.05 4.39
C VAL A 32 2.73 -0.93 5.42
N GLY A 33 2.33 -0.33 6.54
CA GLY A 33 1.70 -1.00 7.68
C GLY A 33 2.65 -1.24 8.86
N GLU A 34 3.97 -1.23 8.65
CA GLU A 34 4.94 -1.39 9.74
C GLU A 34 5.02 -0.15 10.64
N LEU A 35 5.01 -0.36 11.95
CA LEU A 35 5.13 0.73 12.93
C LEU A 35 6.58 1.16 13.13
N LEU A 36 7.53 0.25 12.93
CA LEU A 36 8.96 0.45 13.20
C LEU A 36 9.81 0.02 12.01
N CYS A 37 10.92 0.72 11.79
CA CYS A 37 11.89 0.36 10.78
C CYS A 37 12.54 -0.99 11.10
N TYR A 38 12.58 -1.92 10.14
CA TYR A 38 13.21 -3.23 10.36
C TYR A 38 14.72 -3.12 10.60
N ALA A 39 15.36 -2.07 10.06
CA ALA A 39 16.80 -1.86 10.11
C ALA A 39 17.25 -1.09 11.36
N CYS A 40 16.67 0.10 11.61
CA CYS A 40 17.09 0.98 12.71
C CYS A 40 16.10 1.05 13.88
N ARG A 41 14.93 0.39 13.77
CA ARG A 41 13.84 0.42 14.77
C ARG A 41 13.23 1.79 15.04
N ALA A 42 13.55 2.82 14.25
CA ALA A 42 12.90 4.13 14.36
C ALA A 42 11.39 4.03 14.00
N PRO A 43 10.53 4.87 14.60
CA PRO A 43 9.11 4.91 14.27
C PRO A 43 8.89 5.32 12.82
N LEU A 44 7.93 4.68 12.16
CA LEU A 44 7.55 4.97 10.77
C LEU A 44 6.18 5.63 10.63
N VAL A 45 5.47 5.86 11.74
CA VAL A 45 4.09 6.39 11.75
C VAL A 45 3.91 7.65 10.91
N GLU A 46 4.91 8.54 10.91
CA GLU A 46 4.91 9.81 10.17
C GLU A 46 4.99 9.64 8.65
N VAL A 47 5.58 8.55 8.16
CA VAL A 47 5.73 8.28 6.72
C VAL A 47 4.69 7.31 6.17
N GLN A 48 3.80 6.78 7.03
CA GLN A 48 2.77 5.85 6.58
C GLN A 48 1.71 6.57 5.74
N PRO A 49 1.26 5.95 4.63
CA PRO A 49 0.18 6.52 3.85
C PRO A 49 -1.14 6.47 4.61
N ILE A 50 -1.99 7.46 4.38
CA ILE A 50 -3.33 7.56 4.94
C ILE A 50 -4.36 7.01 3.96
N ALA A 51 -5.30 6.19 4.44
CA ALA A 51 -6.39 5.67 3.63
C ALA A 51 -7.54 6.69 3.58
N CYS A 52 -8.01 7.01 2.38
CA CYS A 52 -9.16 7.88 2.22
C CYS A 52 -10.41 7.26 2.86
N PRO A 53 -11.13 7.98 3.75
CA PRO A 53 -12.31 7.44 4.43
C PRO A 53 -13.48 7.19 3.47
N ARG A 54 -13.48 7.80 2.29
CA ARG A 54 -14.55 7.67 1.29
C ARG A 54 -14.33 6.53 0.31
N CYS A 55 -13.11 6.38 -0.24
CA CYS A 55 -12.84 5.42 -1.31
C CYS A 55 -11.75 4.39 -0.99
N GLY A 56 -11.07 4.50 0.16
CA GLY A 56 -10.01 3.57 0.57
C GLY A 56 -8.68 3.74 -0.16
N PHE A 57 -8.53 4.74 -1.04
CA PHE A 57 -7.26 5.01 -1.72
C PHE A 57 -6.19 5.47 -0.74
N LEU A 58 -4.98 4.93 -0.86
CA LEU A 58 -3.83 5.33 -0.05
C LEU A 58 -3.22 6.62 -0.61
N ASN A 59 -3.14 7.65 0.22
CA ASN A 59 -2.55 8.95 -0.11
C ASN A 59 -1.32 9.18 0.75
N VAL A 60 -0.47 10.11 0.31
CA VAL A 60 0.67 10.56 1.14
C VAL A 60 0.17 11.19 2.44
N PRO A 61 0.92 11.05 3.55
CA PRO A 61 0.50 11.56 4.86
C PRO A 61 0.19 13.07 4.88
N GLU A 62 0.89 13.88 4.07
CA GLU A 62 0.61 15.32 3.93
C GLU A 62 -0.54 15.68 2.96
N ALA A 63 -1.27 14.71 2.39
CA ALA A 63 -2.33 15.02 1.45
C ALA A 63 -3.58 15.56 2.16
N GLU A 64 -4.02 16.76 1.77
CA GLU A 64 -5.29 17.34 2.25
C GLU A 64 -6.50 16.83 1.45
N ILE A 65 -6.28 16.46 0.18
CA ILE A 65 -7.32 16.02 -0.75
C ILE A 65 -6.93 14.67 -1.36
N CYS A 66 -7.89 13.75 -1.38
CA CYS A 66 -7.73 12.44 -2.00
C CYS A 66 -7.46 12.56 -3.49
N GLN A 67 -6.34 12.01 -3.95
CA GLN A 67 -5.92 12.03 -5.36
C GLN A 67 -6.80 11.17 -6.28
N ASN A 68 -7.68 10.35 -5.72
CA ASN A 68 -8.58 9.47 -6.47
C ASN A 68 -10.01 10.02 -6.55
N CYS A 69 -10.59 10.44 -5.42
CA CYS A 69 -12.01 10.85 -5.36
C CYS A 69 -12.23 12.33 -4.99
N SER A 70 -11.16 13.12 -4.87
CA SER A 70 -11.19 14.56 -4.58
C SER A 70 -11.94 14.94 -3.30
N THR A 71 -12.05 14.02 -2.35
CA THR A 71 -12.64 14.27 -1.02
C THR A 71 -11.56 14.69 -0.03
N ALA A 72 -11.93 15.49 0.97
CA ALA A 72 -11.03 15.83 2.07
C ALA A 72 -10.59 14.57 2.84
N LEU A 73 -9.31 14.53 3.21
CA LEU A 73 -8.67 13.43 3.92
C LEU A 73 -8.60 13.67 5.43
#